data_AF-A0A0S4UBJ3-F1
#
_entry.id   AF-A0A0S4UBJ3-F1
#
_cell.length_a   1.000
_cell.length_b   1.000
_cell.length_c   1.000
_cell.angle_alpha   90.00
_cell.angle_beta   90.00
_cell.angle_gamma   90.00
#
_symmetry.space_group_name_H-M   'P 1'
#
loop_
_entity.id
_entity.type
_entity.pdbx_description
1 polymer ?
#
loop_
_entity_poly.entity_id
_entity_poly.type
_entity_poly.pdbx_seq_one_letter_code
_entity_poly.pdbx_strand_id
1 'polypeptide(L)'
;MKVRWHVALRPSKRRALDKNTVSGALVDELERVKARIRARVEHPFRVIKRQFGHLKVRYRGLVKNTQQLHTLFALSNLWMMRGRLMREARA
;
A
#
# COMPACT_ATOMS: atom_id res chain seq x y z
N MET A 1 10.26 7.37 -24.70
CA MET A 1 10.11 6.03 -24.09
C MET A 1 8.72 5.93 -23.45
N LYS A 2 7.88 4.94 -23.82
CA LYS A 2 6.47 4.87 -23.39
C LYS A 2 6.35 3.89 -22.21
N VAL A 3 5.96 4.37 -21.03
CA VAL A 3 5.77 3.54 -19.83
C VAL A 3 4.48 2.73 -19.97
N ARG A 4 4.55 1.40 -19.75
CA ARG A 4 3.37 0.53 -19.66
C ARG A 4 2.92 0.41 -18.20
N TRP A 5 1.73 0.91 -17.91
CA TRP A 5 1.13 0.82 -16.57
C TRP A 5 0.31 -0.47 -16.43
N HIS A 6 0.54 -1.20 -15.34
CA HIS A 6 -0.23 -2.39 -14.99
C HIS A 6 -1.22 -2.05 -13.87
N VAL A 7 -2.48 -1.82 -14.24
CA VAL A 7 -3.56 -1.52 -13.29
C VAL A 7 -4.36 -2.79 -13.00
N ALA A 8 -4.82 -2.94 -11.76
CA ALA A 8 -5.67 -4.05 -11.37
C ALA A 8 -7.09 -3.90 -11.93
N LEU A 9 -7.71 -4.99 -12.37
CA LEU A 9 -9.09 -5.03 -12.84
C LEU A 9 -10.07 -4.69 -11.71
N ARG A 10 -11.22 -4.13 -12.10
CA ARG A 10 -12.34 -3.91 -11.18
C ARG A 10 -12.91 -5.27 -10.72
N PRO A 11 -13.40 -5.39 -9.48
CA PRO A 11 -13.93 -6.65 -8.95
C PRO A 11 -15.04 -7.27 -9.83
N SER A 12 -15.91 -6.45 -10.43
CA SER A 12 -16.97 -6.93 -11.33
C SER A 12 -16.40 -7.58 -12.60
N LYS A 13 -15.41 -6.95 -13.24
CA LYS A 13 -14.74 -7.50 -14.43
C LYS A 13 -13.96 -8.77 -14.11
N ARG A 14 -13.34 -8.84 -12.92
CA ARG A 14 -12.65 -10.04 -12.45
C ARG A 14 -13.61 -11.22 -12.22
N ARG A 15 -14.81 -10.95 -11.68
CA ARG A 15 -15.84 -12.00 -11.48
C ARG A 15 -16.36 -12.60 -12.79
N ALA A 16 -16.36 -11.81 -13.86
CA ALA A 16 -16.81 -12.23 -15.18
C ALA A 16 -15.76 -13.03 -15.98
N LEU A 17 -14.54 -13.20 -15.45
CA LEU A 17 -13.51 -14.04 -16.09
C LEU A 17 -13.93 -15.51 -16.03
N ASP A 18 -13.82 -16.22 -17.16
CA ASP A 18 -13.92 -17.67 -17.17
C ASP A 18 -12.64 -18.28 -16.59
N LYS A 19 -12.75 -18.81 -15.38
CA LYS A 19 -11.62 -19.41 -14.64
C LYS A 19 -11.38 -20.87 -15.00
N ASN A 20 -12.27 -21.49 -15.78
CA ASN A 20 -12.12 -22.88 -16.19
C ASN A 20 -11.07 -23.03 -17.30
N THR A 21 -10.85 -21.96 -18.07
CA THR A 21 -9.77 -21.89 -19.05
C THR A 21 -8.44 -21.53 -18.39
N VAL A 22 -7.34 -22.19 -18.78
CA VAL A 22 -5.97 -21.95 -18.28
C VAL A 22 -5.57 -20.47 -18.35
N SER A 23 -5.93 -19.79 -19.45
CA SER A 23 -5.65 -18.36 -19.64
C SER A 23 -6.39 -17.47 -18.64
N GLY A 24 -7.66 -17.77 -18.35
CA GLY A 24 -8.47 -17.01 -17.40
C GLY A 24 -8.04 -17.22 -15.95
N ALA A 25 -7.61 -18.44 -15.59
CA ALA A 25 -7.00 -18.72 -14.30
C ALA A 25 -5.71 -17.92 -14.08
N LEU A 26 -4.83 -17.87 -15.09
CA LEU A 26 -3.59 -17.08 -15.04
C LEU A 26 -3.86 -15.58 -14.88
N VAL A 27 -4.86 -15.06 -15.60
CA VAL A 27 -5.27 -13.65 -15.46
C VAL A 27 -5.79 -13.38 -14.05
N ASP A 28 -6.62 -14.24 -13.47
CA ASP A 28 -7.10 -14.07 -12.10
C ASP A 28 -5.97 -14.02 -11.06
N GLU A 29 -4.95 -14.87 -11.23
CA GLU A 29 -3.78 -14.88 -10.36
C GLU A 29 -2.97 -13.58 -10.48
N LEU A 30 -2.72 -13.11 -11.71
CA LEU A 30 -2.04 -11.83 -11.95
C LEU A 30 -2.79 -10.66 -11.28
N GLU A 31 -4.11 -10.64 -11.39
CA GLU A 31 -4.93 -9.61 -10.74
C GLU A 31 -4.87 -9.71 -9.20
N ARG A 32 -4.82 -10.92 -8.66
CA ARG A 32 -4.63 -11.14 -7.22
C ARG A 32 -3.28 -10.61 -6.76
N VAL A 33 -2.21 -10.83 -7.53
CA VAL A 33 -0.87 -10.30 -7.23
C VAL A 33 -0.87 -8.77 -7.26
N LYS A 34 -1.45 -8.13 -8.29
CA LYS A 34 -1.58 -6.67 -8.36
C LYS A 34 -2.33 -6.11 -7.15
N ALA A 35 -3.44 -6.74 -6.77
CA ALA A 35 -4.23 -6.33 -5.60
C ALA A 35 -3.44 -6.49 -4.29
N ARG A 36 -2.65 -7.57 -4.14
CA ARG A 36 -1.79 -7.79 -2.96
C ARG A 36 -0.71 -6.72 -2.83
N ILE A 37 -0.07 -6.34 -3.94
CA ILE A 37 0.92 -5.26 -3.97
C ILE A 37 0.26 -3.94 -3.55
N ARG A 38 -0.92 -3.63 -4.10
CA ARG A 38 -1.68 -2.44 -3.74
C ARG A 38 -2.01 -2.39 -2.25
N ALA A 39 -2.50 -3.49 -1.68
CA ALA A 39 -2.81 -3.56 -0.25
C ALA A 39 -1.59 -3.32 0.65
N ARG A 40 -0.40 -3.81 0.26
CA ARG A 40 0.86 -3.55 0.99
C ARG A 40 1.20 -2.07 1.02
N VAL A 41 1.03 -1.37 -0.11
CA VAL A 41 1.32 0.06 -0.22
C VAL A 41 0.27 0.89 0.52
N GLU A 42 -1.01 0.53 0.43
CA GLU A 42 -2.10 1.25 1.10
C GLU A 42 -1.99 1.21 2.63
N HIS A 43 -1.37 0.18 3.20
CA HIS A 43 -1.27 0.01 4.64
C HIS A 43 -0.46 1.13 5.33
N PRO A 44 0.80 1.44 4.96
CA PRO A 44 1.52 2.61 5.46
C PRO A 44 0.76 3.92 5.29
N PHE A 45 0.08 4.14 4.16
CA PHE A 45 -0.73 5.35 3.96
C PHE A 45 -1.90 5.43 4.94
N ARG A 46 -2.56 4.30 5.22
CA ARG A 46 -3.60 4.25 6.27
C ARG A 46 -3.03 4.59 7.63
N VAL A 47 -1.86 4.06 7.98
CA VAL A 47 -1.17 4.35 9.25
C VAL A 47 -0.86 5.84 9.38
N ILE A 48 -0.23 6.42 8.37
CA ILE A 48 0.10 7.85 8.34
C ILE A 48 -1.15 8.73 8.47
N LYS A 49 -2.22 8.40 7.74
CA LYS A 49 -3.46 9.20 7.74
C LYS A 49 -4.27 9.04 9.03
N ARG A 50 -4.36 7.82 9.57
CA ARG A 50 -5.26 7.50 10.69
C ARG A 50 -4.57 7.51 12.05
N GLN A 51 -3.38 6.92 12.18
CA GLN A 51 -2.65 6.87 13.45
C GLN A 51 -1.86 8.16 13.70
N PHE A 52 -1.19 8.69 12.67
CA PHE A 52 -0.40 9.93 12.79
C PHE A 52 -1.19 11.20 12.42
N GLY A 53 -2.45 11.08 12.01
CA GLY A 53 -3.34 12.22 11.77
C GLY A 53 -2.97 13.11 10.59
N HIS A 54 -2.13 12.64 9.65
CA HIS A 54 -1.73 13.43 8.48
C HIS A 54 -2.81 13.41 7.38
N LEU A 55 -3.96 14.03 7.68
CA LEU A 55 -5.11 14.11 6.77
C LEU A 55 -5.03 15.29 5.79
N LYS A 56 -4.39 16.38 6.20
CA LYS A 56 -4.21 17.60 5.39
C LYS A 56 -2.76 18.08 5.47
N VAL A 57 -2.25 18.59 4.35
CA VAL A 57 -0.96 19.29 4.30
C VAL A 57 -1.05 20.63 5.02
N ARG A 58 0.04 21.07 5.65
CA ARG A 58 0.09 22.35 6.38
C ARG A 58 0.56 23.46 5.43
N TYR A 59 0.05 24.68 5.62
CA TYR A 59 0.54 25.87 4.91
C TYR A 59 1.88 26.35 5.52
N ARG A 60 2.94 25.54 5.37
CA ARG A 60 4.29 25.81 5.91
C ARG A 60 5.40 25.72 4.85
N GLY A 61 5.04 25.55 3.58
CA GLY A 61 5.99 25.40 2.45
C GLY A 61 6.31 23.95 2.10
N LEU A 62 6.70 23.72 0.84
CA LEU A 62 6.90 22.38 0.28
C LEU A 62 8.00 21.61 1.00
N VAL A 63 9.16 22.24 1.23
CA VAL A 63 10.32 21.61 1.89
C VAL A 63 9.95 21.04 3.26
N LYS A 64 9.29 21.84 4.12
CA LYS A 64 8.89 21.41 5.47
C LYS A 64 7.86 20.29 5.43
N ASN A 65 6.92 20.33 4.49
CA ASN A 65 5.92 19.27 4.31
C ASN A 65 6.57 17.96 3.82
N THR A 66 7.52 18.02 2.90
CA THR A 66 8.25 16.85 2.40
C THR A 66 9.07 16.20 3.51
N GLN A 67 9.82 16.99 4.29
CA GLN A 67 10.56 16.48 5.45
C GLN A 67 9.63 15.82 6.47
N GLN A 68 8.49 16.45 6.80
CA GLN A 68 7.49 15.85 7.67
C GLN A 68 7.00 14.50 7.13
N LEU A 69 6.74 14.40 5.83
CA LEU A 69 6.27 13.16 5.20
C LEU A 69 7.33 12.05 5.30
N HIS A 70 8.60 12.34 5.04
CA HIS A 70 9.69 11.38 5.19
C HIS A 70 9.79 10.85 6.63
N THR A 71 9.73 11.74 7.62
CA THR A 71 9.74 11.34 9.04
C THR A 71 8.54 10.46 9.37
N LEU A 72 7.34 10.79 8.89
CA LEU A 72 6.13 9.98 9.11
C LEU A 72 6.23 8.59 8.49
N PHE A 73 6.85 8.45 7.32
CA PHE A 73 7.10 7.14 6.72
C PHE A 73 8.09 6.30 7.54
N ALA A 74 9.16 6.91 8.04
CA ALA A 74 10.11 6.21 8.93
C ALA A 74 9.41 5.72 10.22
N LEU A 75 8.62 6.59 10.85
CA LEU A 75 7.85 6.24 12.05
C LEU A 75 6.76 5.19 11.76
N SER A 76 6.14 5.22 10.58
CA SER A 76 5.18 4.20 10.18
C SER A 76 5.82 2.81 10.09
N ASN A 77 7.05 2.71 9.60
CA ASN A 77 7.78 1.43 9.56
C ASN A 77 8.00 0.88 10.97
N LEU A 78 8.41 1.74 11.91
CA LEU A 78 8.56 1.36 13.33
C LEU A 78 7.23 0.93 13.95
N TRP A 79 6.16 1.69 13.71
CA TRP A 79 4.82 1.37 14.22
C TRP A 79 4.30 0.03 13.72
N MET A 80 4.59 -0.33 12.46
CA MET A 80 4.22 -1.62 11.87
C MET A 80 5.04 -2.78 12.46
N MET A 81 6.31 -2.53 12.82
CA MET A 81 7.19 -3.52 13.45
C MET A 81 7.03 -3.62 14.98
N ARG A 82 6.25 -2.75 15.61
CA ARG A 82 6.11 -2.68 17.08
C ARG A 82 5.87 -4.04 17.74
N GLY A 83 5.05 -4.91 17.14
CA GLY A 83 4.74 -6.21 17.73
C GLY A 83 5.96 -7.14 17.79
N ARG A 84 6.88 -7.03 16.83
CA ARG A 84 8.15 -7.75 16.84
C ARG A 84 9.13 -7.11 17.82
N LEU A 85 9.31 -5.79 17.73
CA LEU A 85 10.23 -5.04 18.59
C LEU A 85 9.89 -5.19 20.08
N MET A 86 8.61 -5.13 20.44
CA MET A 86 8.18 -5.31 21.83
C MET A 86 8.31 -6.75 22.33
N ARG A 87 8.33 -7.75 21.45
CA ARG A 87 8.63 -9.14 21.84
C ARG A 87 10.12 -9.33 22.06
N GLU A 88 10.95 -8.81 21.16
CA GLU A 88 12.41 -8.83 21.29
C GLU A 88 12.88 -8.07 22.54
N ALA A 89 12.24 -6.95 22.88
CA ALA A 89 12.56 -6.18 24.10
C ALA A 89 12.09 -6.83 25.41
N ARG A 90 11.22 -7.83 25.35
CA ARG A 90 10.70 -8.57 26.53
C ARG A 90 11.41 -9.92 26.73
N ALA A 91 12.16 -10.37 25.73
CA ALA A 91 13.00 -11.56 25.80
C ALA A 91 14.36 -11.19 26.42
#